data_AF-D6PSK4-F1
#
_entry.id   AF-D6PSK4-F1
#
_cell.length_a   1.000
_cell.length_b   1.000
_cell.length_c   1.000
_cell.angle_alpha   90.00
_cell.angle_beta   90.00
_cell.angle_gamma   90.00
#
_symmetry.space_group_name_H-M   'P 1'
#
loop_
_entity.id
_entity.type
_entity.pdbx_description
1 polymer ?
#
loop_
_entity_poly.entity_id
_entity_poly.type
_entity_poly.pdbx_seq_one_letter_code
_entity_poly.pdbx_strand_id
1 'polypeptide(L)'
;ICKEHNVPFHTDAAQAIGKIPVDVKKWNIGLMSMSGHKIYGPKGVGALFVRRRPRIRLEPLINGGGQERGLRSGTASTQQILGFGAACELAMKEMEYDEKWIKGLQERLLNGVREKLDGVVVNGSMESRYSGNLNLSFAYVEGESLLMGLKEVAVSSGSACTSASLE
;
A
#
# COMPACT_ATOMS: atom_id res chain seq x y z
N ILE A 1 5.59 20.31 10.20
CA ILE A 1 6.03 19.42 11.30
C ILE A 1 7.42 18.83 11.09
N CYS A 2 7.62 17.62 10.50
CA CYS A 2 8.94 16.97 10.49
C CYS A 2 10.08 17.85 9.93
N LYS A 3 9.80 18.58 8.84
CA LYS A 3 10.73 19.55 8.25
C LYS A 3 11.13 20.66 9.20
N GLU A 4 10.15 21.24 9.90
CA GLU A 4 10.35 22.37 10.82
C GLU A 4 11.23 21.97 12.01
N HIS A 5 11.11 20.71 12.44
CA HIS A 5 11.90 20.14 13.54
C HIS A 5 13.18 19.43 13.07
N ASN A 6 13.56 19.53 11.79
CA ASN A 6 14.72 18.83 11.21
C ASN A 6 14.73 17.30 11.44
N VAL A 7 13.55 16.69 11.51
CA VAL A 7 13.37 15.23 11.66
C VAL A 7 13.19 14.58 10.28
N PRO A 8 13.92 13.50 9.94
CA PRO A 8 13.66 12.73 8.74
C PRO A 8 12.24 12.18 8.70
N PHE A 9 11.50 12.47 7.63
CA PHE A 9 10.15 11.95 7.42
C PHE A 9 10.20 10.70 6.52
N HIS A 10 9.91 9.54 7.10
CA HIS A 10 9.66 8.30 6.36
C HIS A 10 8.15 8.08 6.20
N THR A 11 7.76 7.59 5.02
CA THR A 11 6.40 7.14 4.76
C THR A 11 6.43 5.80 4.04
N ASP A 12 5.61 4.84 4.49
CA ASP A 12 5.35 3.64 3.71
C ASP A 12 4.29 3.96 2.65
N ALA A 13 4.67 3.91 1.38
CA ALA A 13 3.79 4.18 0.25
C ALA A 13 3.46 2.91 -0.54
N ALA A 14 3.69 1.71 0.01
CA ALA A 14 3.40 0.45 -0.67
C ALA A 14 1.94 0.34 -1.13
N GLN A 15 0.99 0.93 -0.37
CA GLN A 15 -0.42 0.98 -0.77
C GLN A 15 -0.82 2.27 -1.51
N ALA A 16 0.07 3.25 -1.65
CA ALA A 16 -0.26 4.55 -2.25
C ALA A 16 0.28 4.72 -3.67
N ILE A 17 1.50 4.24 -3.94
CA ILE A 17 2.14 4.32 -5.28
C ILE A 17 1.21 3.70 -6.31
N GLY A 18 1.07 4.36 -7.47
CA GLY A 18 0.25 3.87 -8.59
C GLY A 18 -1.25 3.99 -8.39
N LYS A 19 -1.72 4.41 -7.21
CA LYS A 19 -3.14 4.49 -6.86
C LYS A 19 -3.60 5.92 -6.58
N ILE A 20 -2.73 6.72 -5.97
CA ILE A 20 -2.95 8.15 -5.76
C ILE A 20 -1.77 8.95 -6.30
N PRO A 21 -1.95 10.25 -6.62
CA PRO A 21 -0.85 11.12 -6.99
C PRO A 21 0.16 11.22 -5.84
N VAL A 22 1.39 10.77 -6.07
CA VAL A 22 2.49 10.82 -5.08
C VAL A 22 3.56 11.80 -5.57
N ASP A 23 3.88 12.79 -4.75
CA ASP A 23 4.97 13.73 -5.03
C ASP A 23 5.84 13.91 -3.78
N VAL A 24 7.02 13.28 -3.82
CA VAL A 24 8.01 13.32 -2.74
C VAL A 24 8.50 14.74 -2.43
N LYS A 25 8.53 15.65 -3.42
CA LYS A 25 8.94 17.05 -3.22
C LYS A 25 7.82 17.83 -2.55
N LYS A 26 6.60 17.78 -3.11
CA LYS A 26 5.42 18.48 -2.58
C LYS A 26 5.11 18.07 -1.15
N TRP A 27 5.25 16.79 -0.82
CA TRP A 27 4.98 16.25 0.52
C TRP A 27 6.18 16.33 1.47
N ASN A 28 7.31 16.85 1.00
CA ASN A 28 8.55 16.94 1.76
C ASN A 28 9.00 15.60 2.41
N ILE A 29 8.87 14.52 1.66
CA ILE A 29 9.23 13.16 2.12
C ILE A 29 10.74 12.97 2.08
N GLY A 30 11.32 12.49 3.17
CA GLY A 30 12.74 12.13 3.25
C GLY A 30 13.02 10.72 2.73
N LEU A 31 12.21 9.76 3.16
CA LEU A 31 12.33 8.34 2.84
C LEU A 31 10.96 7.80 2.44
N MET A 32 10.89 6.96 1.41
CA MET A 32 9.63 6.31 1.03
C MET A 32 9.82 4.86 0.62
N SER A 33 9.07 3.97 1.27
CA SER A 33 9.03 2.55 0.92
C SER A 33 8.02 2.29 -0.20
N MET A 34 8.38 1.43 -1.15
CA MET A 34 7.56 1.05 -2.30
C MET A 34 7.65 -0.46 -2.52
N SER A 35 6.56 -1.09 -2.99
CA SER A 35 6.50 -2.54 -3.23
C SER A 35 5.84 -2.86 -4.57
N GLY A 36 6.47 -3.72 -5.37
CA GLY A 36 5.99 -4.04 -6.72
C GLY A 36 4.67 -4.79 -6.74
N HIS A 37 4.53 -5.84 -5.94
CA HIS A 37 3.32 -6.69 -5.93
C HIS A 37 2.05 -6.01 -5.40
N LYS A 38 2.15 -4.77 -4.91
CA LYS A 38 0.98 -3.95 -4.50
C LYS A 38 0.46 -3.06 -5.62
N ILE A 39 1.14 -3.05 -6.77
CA ILE A 39 0.78 -2.30 -7.98
C ILE A 39 0.81 -3.21 -9.21
N TYR A 40 0.42 -4.47 -9.05
CA TYR A 40 0.42 -5.50 -10.10
C TYR A 40 1.80 -5.88 -10.66
N GLY A 41 2.90 -5.45 -10.00
CA GLY A 41 4.25 -5.90 -10.30
C GLY A 41 4.60 -7.27 -9.67
N PRO A 42 5.83 -7.76 -9.87
CA PRO A 42 6.25 -9.03 -9.31
C PRO A 42 6.43 -8.99 -7.78
N LYS A 43 6.22 -10.15 -7.13
CA LYS A 43 6.59 -10.36 -5.72
C LYS A 43 8.12 -10.40 -5.58
N GLY A 44 8.62 -10.02 -4.40
CA GLY A 44 10.05 -10.06 -4.08
C GLY A 44 10.87 -8.85 -4.53
N VAL A 45 10.23 -7.80 -5.04
CA VAL A 45 10.90 -6.53 -5.41
C VAL A 45 10.16 -5.32 -4.85
N GLY A 46 10.95 -4.30 -4.54
CA GLY A 46 10.51 -3.00 -4.08
C GLY A 46 11.64 -1.99 -4.24
N ALA A 47 11.40 -0.77 -3.77
CA ALA A 47 12.39 0.29 -3.77
C ALA A 47 12.27 1.16 -2.52
N LEU A 48 13.38 1.78 -2.13
CA LEU A 48 13.43 2.82 -1.12
C LEU A 48 13.86 4.11 -1.77
N PHE A 49 12.98 5.10 -1.80
CA PHE A 49 13.37 6.46 -2.15
C PHE A 49 14.17 7.06 -0.99
N VAL A 50 15.35 7.61 -1.28
CA VAL A 50 16.18 8.33 -0.33
C VAL A 50 16.46 9.73 -0.85
N ARG A 51 15.97 10.74 -0.12
CA ARG A 51 16.16 12.14 -0.49
C ARG A 51 17.65 12.51 -0.48
N ARG A 52 18.11 13.09 -1.61
CA ARG A 52 19.49 13.58 -1.75
C ARG A 52 19.72 14.97 -1.18
N ARG A 53 18.71 15.86 -1.22
CA ARG A 53 18.80 17.25 -0.72
C ARG A 53 17.50 17.69 -0.01
N PRO A 54 17.57 18.12 1.27
CA PRO A 54 18.72 17.94 2.19
C PRO A 54 19.13 16.46 2.28
N ARG A 55 20.42 16.21 2.50
CA ARG A 55 20.99 14.86 2.43
C ARG A 55 20.55 14.05 3.63
N ILE A 56 19.92 12.90 3.38
CA ILE A 56 19.66 11.89 4.40
C ILE A 56 20.78 10.85 4.34
N ARG A 57 21.32 10.48 5.51
CA ARG A 57 22.33 9.43 5.66
C ARG A 57 21.66 8.22 6.30
N LEU A 58 21.90 7.05 5.74
CA LEU A 58 21.45 5.78 6.25
C LEU A 58 22.66 4.88 6.43
N GLU A 59 22.63 4.06 7.46
CA GLU A 59 23.56 2.94 7.62
C GLU A 59 22.97 1.72 6.87
N PRO A 60 23.74 1.06 5.98
CA PRO A 60 23.24 -0.10 5.26
C PRO A 60 23.01 -1.29 6.21
N LEU A 61 21.84 -1.92 6.09
CA LEU A 61 21.54 -3.16 6.81
C LEU A 61 22.12 -4.39 6.11
N ILE A 62 22.32 -4.31 4.79
CA ILE A 62 22.83 -5.41 3.95
C ILE A 62 24.23 -5.05 3.46
N ASN A 63 25.23 -5.67 4.09
CA ASN A 63 26.65 -5.49 3.81
C ASN A 63 27.11 -6.33 2.59
N GLY A 64 28.18 -5.89 1.93
CA GLY A 64 28.71 -6.54 0.73
C GLY A 64 29.39 -5.55 -0.22
N GLY A 65 29.42 -5.87 -1.53
CA GLY A 65 30.21 -5.20 -2.57
C GLY A 65 29.81 -3.77 -2.95
N GLY A 66 28.98 -3.08 -2.15
CA GLY A 66 28.69 -1.66 -2.35
C GLY A 66 27.69 -1.33 -3.46
N GLN A 67 26.88 -2.29 -3.92
CA GLN A 67 25.77 -2.05 -4.84
C GLN A 67 24.77 -1.03 -4.26
N GLU A 68 23.93 -0.44 -5.13
CA GLU A 68 22.97 0.60 -4.75
C GLU A 68 23.61 1.75 -3.95
N ARG A 69 24.82 2.16 -4.37
CA ARG A 69 25.61 3.24 -3.76
C ARG A 69 26.01 2.95 -2.30
N GLY A 70 26.21 1.69 -1.98
CA GLY A 70 26.56 1.22 -0.64
C GLY A 70 25.37 1.16 0.32
N LEU A 71 24.13 1.37 -0.13
CA LEU A 71 22.95 1.32 0.74
C LEU A 71 22.33 -0.08 0.82
N ARG A 72 22.47 -0.89 -0.22
CA ARG A 72 21.90 -2.24 -0.29
C ARG A 72 22.77 -3.12 -1.18
N SER A 73 23.61 -3.93 -0.54
CA SER A 73 24.49 -4.84 -1.27
C SER A 73 23.75 -6.06 -1.85
N GLY A 74 24.40 -6.74 -2.79
CA GLY A 74 23.89 -7.92 -3.46
C GLY A 74 23.44 -7.64 -4.90
N THR A 75 23.45 -8.68 -5.72
CA THR A 75 23.11 -8.60 -7.15
C THR A 75 21.70 -8.05 -7.35
N ALA A 76 21.56 -7.08 -8.25
CA ALA A 76 20.27 -6.55 -8.66
C ALA A 76 19.51 -7.61 -9.47
N SER A 77 18.26 -7.89 -9.09
CA SER A 77 17.41 -8.86 -9.79
C SER A 77 16.78 -8.21 -11.02
N THR A 78 17.50 -8.23 -12.15
CA THR A 78 17.16 -7.46 -13.36
C THR A 78 15.72 -7.68 -13.82
N GLN A 79 15.26 -8.93 -13.89
CA GLN A 79 13.91 -9.27 -14.37
C GLN A 79 12.82 -8.71 -13.43
N GLN A 80 13.04 -8.80 -12.12
CA GLN A 80 12.09 -8.27 -11.14
C GLN A 80 12.07 -6.74 -11.17
N ILE A 81 13.23 -6.09 -11.32
CA ILE A 81 13.33 -4.63 -11.43
C ILE A 81 12.63 -4.15 -12.71
N LEU A 82 12.81 -4.84 -13.83
CA LEU A 82 12.09 -4.53 -15.08
C LEU A 82 10.59 -4.65 -14.90
N GLY A 83 10.10 -5.76 -14.32
CA GLY A 83 8.67 -5.95 -14.06
C GLY A 83 8.10 -4.89 -13.12
N PHE A 84 8.86 -4.45 -12.11
CA PHE A 84 8.43 -3.37 -11.23
C PHE A 84 8.40 -2.01 -11.94
N GLY A 85 9.39 -1.71 -12.78
CA GLY A 85 9.41 -0.50 -13.60
C GLY A 85 8.22 -0.43 -14.55
N ALA A 86 7.91 -1.53 -15.25
CA ALA A 86 6.76 -1.62 -16.14
C ALA A 86 5.42 -1.42 -15.39
N ALA A 87 5.28 -2.03 -14.21
CA ALA A 87 4.10 -1.84 -13.36
C ALA A 87 3.94 -0.37 -12.91
N CYS A 88 5.03 0.31 -12.54
CA CYS A 88 5.01 1.74 -12.22
C CYS A 88 4.58 2.59 -13.42
N GLU A 89 5.12 2.31 -14.61
CA GLU A 89 4.79 3.04 -15.84
C GLU A 89 3.30 2.90 -16.21
N LEU A 90 2.78 1.67 -16.15
CA LEU A 90 1.37 1.40 -16.44
C LEU A 90 0.46 2.09 -15.41
N ALA A 91 0.76 1.92 -14.12
CA ALA A 91 -0.02 2.54 -13.06
C ALA A 91 -0.05 4.07 -13.17
N MET A 92 1.05 4.72 -13.61
CA MET A 92 1.05 6.15 -13.87
C MET A 92 0.10 6.59 -15.00
N LYS A 93 -0.08 5.75 -16.02
CA LYS A 93 -0.98 6.05 -17.17
C LYS A 93 -2.45 5.83 -16.81
N GLU A 94 -2.73 4.79 -16.02
CA GLU A 94 -4.10 4.34 -15.75
C GLU A 94 -4.70 4.89 -14.46
N MET A 95 -3.89 5.49 -13.57
CA MET A 95 -4.28 5.91 -12.22
C MET A 95 -5.62 6.67 -12.14
N GLU A 96 -5.84 7.64 -13.03
CA GLU A 96 -7.06 8.44 -13.00
C GLU A 96 -8.29 7.62 -13.42
N TYR A 97 -8.13 6.75 -14.41
CA TYR A 97 -9.19 5.85 -14.86
C TYR A 97 -9.52 4.84 -13.76
N ASP A 98 -8.50 4.20 -13.19
CA ASP A 98 -8.64 3.20 -12.13
C ASP A 98 -9.32 3.79 -10.90
N GLU A 99 -8.94 4.99 -10.46
CA GLU A 99 -9.56 5.62 -9.29
C GLU A 99 -11.06 5.87 -9.52
N LYS A 100 -11.46 6.35 -10.70
CA LYS A 100 -12.88 6.56 -11.04
C LYS A 100 -13.65 5.23 -11.06
N TRP A 101 -13.08 4.21 -11.69
CA TRP A 101 -13.70 2.89 -11.79
C TRP A 101 -13.86 2.23 -10.41
N ILE A 102 -12.77 2.19 -9.65
CA ILE A 102 -12.73 1.56 -8.32
C ILE A 102 -13.65 2.29 -7.34
N LYS A 103 -13.74 3.62 -7.41
CA LYS A 103 -14.68 4.40 -6.60
C LYS A 103 -16.14 4.01 -6.88
N GLY A 104 -16.52 3.87 -8.15
CA GLY A 104 -17.86 3.40 -8.52
C GLY A 104 -18.17 2.00 -7.98
N LEU A 105 -17.18 1.09 -8.00
CA LEU A 105 -17.31 -0.24 -7.41
C LEU A 105 -17.42 -0.21 -5.88
N GLN A 106 -16.65 0.65 -5.22
CA GLN A 106 -16.72 0.84 -3.77
C GLN A 106 -18.10 1.32 -3.34
N GLU A 107 -18.65 2.34 -4.01
CA GLU A 107 -19.98 2.89 -3.74
C GLU A 107 -21.06 1.83 -3.95
N ARG A 108 -21.00 1.10 -5.07
CA ARG A 108 -21.92 -0.01 -5.36
C ARG A 108 -21.87 -1.09 -4.27
N LEU A 109 -20.67 -1.50 -3.86
CA LEU A 109 -20.49 -2.52 -2.83
C LEU A 109 -21.04 -2.03 -1.47
N LEU A 110 -20.66 -0.82 -1.05
CA LEU A 110 -21.06 -0.28 0.24
C LEU A 110 -22.58 -0.07 0.33
N ASN A 111 -23.19 0.52 -0.71
CA ASN A 111 -24.63 0.75 -0.74
C ASN A 111 -25.40 -0.57 -0.76
N GLY A 112 -24.99 -1.53 -1.60
CA GLY A 112 -25.65 -2.84 -1.65
C GLY A 112 -25.56 -3.63 -0.35
N VAL A 113 -24.51 -3.43 0.45
CA VAL A 113 -24.38 -4.00 1.79
C VAL A 113 -25.31 -3.27 2.78
N ARG A 114 -25.25 -1.94 2.82
CA ARG A 114 -26.05 -1.12 3.76
C ARG A 114 -27.55 -1.17 3.53
N GLU A 115 -27.98 -1.38 2.28
CA GLU A 115 -29.41 -1.53 1.95
C GLU A 115 -30.01 -2.84 2.49
N LYS A 116 -29.16 -3.85 2.75
CA LYS A 116 -29.61 -5.20 3.15
C LYS A 116 -29.33 -5.53 4.61
N LEU A 117 -28.40 -4.83 5.23
CA LEU A 117 -27.89 -5.16 6.56
C LEU A 117 -27.84 -3.91 7.45
N ASP A 118 -28.45 -4.03 8.63
CA ASP A 118 -28.31 -3.05 9.70
C ASP A 118 -26.99 -3.25 10.45
N GLY A 119 -26.55 -2.22 11.18
CA GLY A 119 -25.36 -2.30 12.04
C GLY A 119 -24.02 -2.39 11.29
N VAL A 120 -23.97 -1.96 10.03
CA VAL A 120 -22.74 -1.91 9.23
C VAL A 120 -22.03 -0.55 9.39
N VAL A 121 -20.80 -0.59 9.89
CA VAL A 121 -19.95 0.59 10.11
C VAL A 121 -18.75 0.56 9.16
N VAL A 122 -18.40 1.70 8.57
CA VAL A 122 -17.16 1.81 7.79
C VAL A 122 -16.02 2.21 8.72
N ASN A 123 -14.92 1.48 8.66
CA ASN A 123 -13.72 1.79 9.41
C ASN A 123 -12.84 2.80 8.63
N GLY A 124 -12.62 3.97 9.24
CA GLY A 124 -11.87 5.09 8.66
C GLY A 124 -12.75 6.15 7.99
N SER A 125 -12.11 7.15 7.39
CA SER A 125 -12.81 8.25 6.73
C SER A 125 -13.42 7.82 5.40
N MET A 126 -14.62 8.32 5.07
CA MET A 126 -15.23 8.20 3.74
C MET A 126 -14.75 9.28 2.77
N GLU A 127 -14.25 10.40 3.29
CA GLU A 127 -13.77 11.53 2.48
C GLU A 127 -12.28 11.40 2.17
N SER A 128 -11.49 10.97 3.15
CA SER A 128 -10.03 10.86 3.06
C SER A 128 -9.59 9.40 3.13
N ARG A 129 -9.73 8.69 2.00
CA ARG A 129 -9.32 7.30 1.84
C ARG A 129 -8.89 6.98 0.41
N TYR A 130 -8.24 5.84 0.25
CA TYR A 130 -8.12 5.18 -1.05
C TYR A 130 -9.37 4.31 -1.31
N SER A 131 -9.98 4.47 -2.47
CA SER A 131 -11.27 3.83 -2.81
C SER A 131 -11.19 2.31 -2.88
N GLY A 132 -10.04 1.75 -3.28
CA GLY A 132 -9.86 0.30 -3.44
C GLY A 132 -9.65 -0.49 -2.14
N ASN A 133 -9.70 0.17 -0.97
CA ASN A 133 -9.73 -0.52 0.31
C ASN A 133 -11.02 -0.17 1.04
N LEU A 134 -11.92 -1.13 1.25
CA LEU A 134 -13.13 -0.96 2.05
C LEU A 134 -13.06 -1.91 3.25
N ASN A 135 -12.99 -1.33 4.46
CA ASN A 135 -12.97 -2.05 5.71
C ASN A 135 -14.29 -1.78 6.44
N LEU A 136 -15.05 -2.83 6.72
CA LEU A 136 -16.38 -2.78 7.31
C LEU A 136 -16.42 -3.59 8.60
N SER A 137 -17.09 -3.04 9.61
CA SER A 137 -17.48 -3.76 10.81
C SER A 137 -18.96 -4.09 10.75
N PHE A 138 -19.30 -5.33 11.07
CA PHE A 138 -20.67 -5.83 11.15
C PHE A 138 -21.01 -6.07 12.61
N ALA A 139 -21.92 -5.28 13.17
CA ALA A 139 -22.32 -5.43 14.56
C ALA A 139 -23.01 -6.79 14.79
N TYR A 140 -22.88 -7.32 16.01
CA TYR A 140 -23.55 -8.54 16.47
C TYR A 140 -23.13 -9.83 15.75
N VAL A 141 -22.08 -9.80 14.93
CA VAL A 141 -21.56 -10.96 14.20
C VAL A 141 -20.09 -11.15 14.54
N GLU A 142 -19.70 -12.40 14.82
CA GLU A 142 -18.31 -12.78 14.98
C GLU A 142 -17.61 -12.85 13.61
N GLY A 143 -16.45 -12.20 13.49
CA GLY A 143 -15.74 -12.05 12.22
C GLY A 143 -15.31 -13.37 11.56
N GLU A 144 -14.95 -14.39 12.34
CA GLU A 144 -14.54 -15.70 11.81
C GLU A 144 -15.73 -16.44 11.19
N SER A 145 -16.85 -16.46 11.90
CA SER A 145 -18.12 -17.00 11.42
C SER A 145 -18.56 -16.32 10.11
N LEU A 146 -18.36 -15.00 9.99
CA LEU A 146 -18.61 -14.26 8.76
C LEU A 146 -17.69 -14.72 7.61
N LEU A 147 -16.38 -14.84 7.85
CA LEU A 147 -15.43 -15.31 6.85
C LEU A 147 -15.75 -16.73 6.36
N MET A 148 -16.12 -17.64 7.27
CA MET A 148 -16.52 -19.00 6.92
C MET A 148 -17.78 -19.06 6.05
N GLY A 149 -18.67 -18.06 6.19
CA GLY A 149 -19.85 -17.91 5.35
C GLY A 149 -19.54 -17.38 3.94
N LEU A 150 -18.46 -16.61 3.77
CA LEU A 150 -18.07 -15.96 2.50
C LEU A 150 -17.19 -16.85 1.62
N LYS A 151 -17.61 -18.10 1.35
CA LYS A 151 -16.78 -19.10 0.63
C LYS A 151 -16.44 -18.73 -0.81
N GLU A 152 -17.25 -17.89 -1.44
CA GLU A 152 -17.07 -17.50 -2.85
C GLU A 152 -16.23 -16.23 -3.03
N VAL A 153 -15.80 -15.58 -1.94
CA VAL A 153 -15.08 -14.30 -1.99
C VAL A 153 -13.81 -14.37 -1.15
N ALA A 154 -12.68 -14.06 -1.77
CA ALA A 154 -11.40 -13.92 -1.06
C ALA A 154 -11.34 -12.53 -0.37
N VAL A 155 -11.47 -12.52 0.95
CA VAL A 155 -11.38 -11.32 1.80
C VAL A 155 -10.48 -11.57 3.02
N SER A 156 -10.19 -10.52 3.79
CA SER A 156 -9.41 -10.60 5.03
C SER A 156 -10.17 -9.94 6.18
N SER A 157 -10.20 -10.56 7.36
CA SER A 157 -10.81 -10.00 8.58
C SER A 157 -9.90 -9.03 9.36
N GLY A 158 -8.62 -8.93 8.98
CA GLY A 158 -7.64 -8.06 9.63
C GLY A 158 -6.38 -7.84 8.79
N SER A 159 -5.54 -6.88 9.19
CA SER A 159 -4.24 -6.63 8.57
C SER A 159 -3.16 -7.50 9.20
N ALA A 160 -2.59 -8.42 8.40
CA ALA A 160 -1.40 -9.22 8.67
C ALA A 160 -1.45 -10.10 9.95
N CYS A 161 -1.42 -11.42 9.76
CA CYS A 161 -1.03 -12.41 10.78
C CYS A 161 -2.03 -12.71 11.92
N THR A 162 -3.27 -13.08 11.61
CA THR A 162 -4.05 -13.99 12.49
C THR A 162 -3.89 -15.46 12.09
N SER A 163 -2.84 -15.80 11.34
CA SER A 163 -2.55 -17.18 10.90
C SER A 163 -1.55 -17.93 11.80
N ALA A 164 -1.18 -17.39 12.98
CA ALA A 164 -0.12 -17.99 13.81
C ALA A 164 -0.37 -17.98 15.32
N SER A 165 -1.59 -17.74 15.80
CA SER A 165 -1.86 -17.66 17.25
C SER A 165 -3.09 -18.43 17.72
N LEU A 166 -3.42 -19.54 17.04
CA LEU A 166 -4.52 -20.45 17.42
C LEU A 166 -4.16 -21.93 17.15
N GLU A 167 -2.91 -22.30 17.39
CA GLU A 167 -2.53 -23.64 17.90
C GLU A 167 -2.04 -23.50 19.33
#